data_AF-A0A923QDU6-F1
#
_entry.id   AF-A0A923QDU6-F1
#
_cell.length_a   1.000
_cell.length_b   1.000
_cell.length_c   1.000
_cell.angle_alpha   90.00
_cell.angle_beta   90.00
_cell.angle_gamma   90.00
#
_symmetry.space_group_name_H-M   'P 1'
#
loop_
_entity.id
_entity.type
_entity.pdbx_description
1 polymer ?
#
loop_
_entity_poly.entity_id
_entity_poly.type
_entity_poly.pdbx_seq_one_letter_code
_entity_poly.pdbx_strand_id
1 'polypeptide(L)'
;SRQAAVLYAAVLAQDKQRDFVAARALLARLVSVTSADPAAARLTRLLSAEVALDSGEPQRVATLVDPQATTRPDVMLTAQAGLRTGHARDVAQQMQTWVARDSRDATGWQLLSEAYAAQGLTLRSIRASAEAQVALLDYAAAVDRFKAAQDLVRKGGDVDHIEASIIDTRVREVELLLREQALER
;
A
#
# COMPACT_ATOMS: atom_id res chain seq x y z
N SER A 1 -4.13 -31.55 1.02
CA SER A 1 -3.10 -30.50 0.91
C SER A 1 -2.54 -30.33 -0.50
N ARG A 2 -2.01 -31.39 -1.17
CA ARG A 2 -1.38 -31.28 -2.51
C ARG A 2 -2.29 -30.65 -3.59
N GLN A 3 -3.55 -31.04 -3.66
CA GLN A 3 -4.50 -30.51 -4.65
C GLN A 3 -4.76 -29.01 -4.48
N ALA A 4 -4.93 -28.53 -3.24
CA ALA A 4 -5.13 -27.10 -2.95
C ALA A 4 -3.90 -26.27 -3.34
N ALA A 5 -2.68 -26.77 -3.07
CA ALA A 5 -1.44 -26.10 -3.47
C ALA A 5 -1.30 -25.98 -5.01
N VAL A 6 -1.63 -27.05 -5.75
CA VAL A 6 -1.62 -27.04 -7.22
C VAL A 6 -2.64 -26.04 -7.78
N LEU A 7 -3.86 -26.01 -7.22
CA LEU A 7 -4.89 -25.06 -7.63
C LEU A 7 -4.49 -23.61 -7.32
N TYR A 8 -3.90 -23.36 -6.14
CA TYR A 8 -3.40 -22.04 -5.76
C TYR A 8 -2.36 -21.53 -6.77
N ALA A 9 -1.33 -22.35 -7.06
CA ALA A 9 -0.30 -21.98 -8.02
C ALA A 9 -0.87 -21.77 -9.44
N ALA A 10 -1.84 -22.59 -9.84
CA ALA A 10 -2.50 -22.45 -11.14
C ALA A 10 -3.29 -21.14 -11.24
N VAL A 11 -4.07 -20.77 -10.21
CA VAL A 11 -4.76 -19.48 -10.17
C VAL A 11 -3.77 -18.33 -10.29
N LEU A 12 -2.71 -18.33 -9.49
CA LEU A 12 -1.69 -17.28 -9.52
C LEU A 12 -1.03 -17.17 -10.89
N ALA A 13 -0.73 -18.30 -11.55
CA ALA A 13 -0.15 -18.30 -12.89
C ALA A 13 -1.10 -17.68 -13.92
N GLN A 14 -2.38 -18.04 -13.90
CA GLN A 14 -3.39 -17.48 -14.83
C GLN A 14 -3.60 -15.98 -14.58
N ASP A 15 -3.65 -15.58 -13.31
CA ASP A 15 -3.75 -14.17 -12.91
C ASP A 15 -2.58 -13.33 -13.45
N LYS A 16 -1.33 -13.80 -13.29
CA LYS A 16 -0.15 -13.10 -13.84
C LYS A 16 -0.08 -13.10 -15.36
N GLN A 17 -0.72 -14.05 -16.02
CA GLN A 17 -0.92 -14.05 -17.48
C GLN A 17 -2.08 -13.16 -17.94
N ARG A 18 -2.81 -12.55 -17.00
CA ARG A 18 -4.04 -11.77 -17.23
C ARG A 18 -5.18 -12.58 -17.85
N ASP A 19 -5.14 -13.92 -17.76
CA ASP A 19 -6.29 -14.78 -18.08
C ASP A 19 -7.21 -14.89 -16.87
N PHE A 20 -7.98 -13.82 -16.65
CA PHE A 20 -8.86 -13.71 -15.49
C PHE A 20 -10.05 -14.68 -15.56
N VAL A 21 -10.42 -15.14 -16.76
CA VAL A 21 -11.50 -16.13 -16.93
C VAL A 21 -11.03 -17.48 -16.42
N ALA A 22 -9.86 -17.94 -16.85
CA ALA A 22 -9.27 -19.18 -16.36
C ALA A 22 -8.95 -19.11 -14.86
N ALA A 23 -8.41 -17.97 -14.39
CA ALA A 23 -8.12 -17.75 -12.98
C ALA A 23 -9.38 -17.91 -12.11
N ARG A 24 -10.52 -17.30 -12.50
CA ARG A 24 -11.79 -17.40 -11.75
C ARG A 24 -12.36 -18.83 -11.73
N ALA A 25 -12.27 -19.56 -12.84
CA ALA A 25 -12.72 -20.94 -12.91
C ALA A 25 -11.91 -21.85 -11.96
N LEU A 26 -10.59 -21.69 -11.93
CA LEU A 26 -9.71 -22.41 -11.01
C LEU A 26 -9.94 -21.98 -9.54
N LEU A 27 -10.19 -20.69 -9.32
CA LEU A 27 -10.45 -20.14 -7.99
C LEU A 27 -11.75 -20.69 -7.38
N ALA A 28 -12.82 -20.84 -8.17
CA ALA A 28 -14.06 -21.48 -7.69
C ALA A 28 -13.82 -22.92 -7.19
N ARG A 29 -12.95 -23.67 -7.88
CA ARG A 29 -12.53 -25.01 -7.43
C ARG A 29 -11.68 -24.95 -6.17
N LEU A 30 -10.76 -23.98 -6.09
CA LEU A 30 -9.91 -23.77 -4.92
C LEU A 30 -10.76 -23.48 -3.67
N VAL A 31 -11.75 -22.59 -3.77
CA VAL A 31 -12.69 -22.25 -2.68
C VAL A 31 -13.40 -23.50 -2.16
N SER A 32 -13.86 -24.39 -3.05
CA SER A 32 -14.55 -25.61 -2.65
C SER A 32 -13.63 -26.59 -1.89
N VAL A 33 -12.35 -26.67 -2.24
CA VAL A 33 -11.43 -27.63 -1.59
C VAL A 33 -10.80 -27.08 -0.31
N THR A 34 -10.86 -25.76 -0.08
CA THR A 34 -10.32 -25.11 1.12
C THR A 34 -11.38 -24.73 2.15
N SER A 35 -12.68 -24.90 1.85
CA SER A 35 -13.78 -24.44 2.70
C SER A 35 -13.81 -25.05 4.11
N ALA A 36 -13.32 -26.28 4.28
CA ALA A 36 -13.33 -26.99 5.55
C ALA A 36 -12.17 -26.59 6.48
N ASP A 37 -11.13 -25.93 5.96
CA ASP A 37 -9.98 -25.47 6.73
C ASP A 37 -9.98 -23.93 6.80
N PRO A 38 -10.26 -23.33 7.97
CA PRO A 38 -10.33 -21.87 8.12
C PRO A 38 -9.07 -21.14 7.66
N ALA A 39 -7.88 -21.72 7.87
CA ALA A 39 -6.62 -21.11 7.48
C ALA A 39 -6.46 -21.11 5.95
N ALA A 40 -6.76 -22.25 5.30
CA ALA A 40 -6.73 -22.37 3.86
C ALA A 40 -7.81 -21.51 3.17
N ALA A 41 -9.01 -21.45 3.76
CA ALA A 41 -10.10 -20.60 3.28
C ALA A 41 -9.72 -19.11 3.35
N ARG A 42 -9.01 -18.67 4.41
CA ARG A 42 -8.49 -17.30 4.51
C ARG A 42 -7.50 -16.99 3.39
N LEU A 43 -6.51 -17.84 3.14
CA LEU A 43 -5.55 -17.63 2.04
C LEU A 43 -6.24 -17.61 0.67
N THR A 44 -7.26 -18.46 0.49
CA THR A 44 -8.05 -18.48 -0.74
C THR A 44 -8.83 -17.17 -0.93
N ARG A 45 -9.39 -16.59 0.14
CA ARG A 45 -10.06 -15.28 0.09
C ARG A 45 -9.11 -14.15 -0.27
N LEU A 46 -7.89 -14.14 0.28
CA LEU A 46 -6.85 -13.16 -0.09
C LEU A 46 -6.49 -13.25 -1.58
N LEU A 47 -6.25 -14.46 -2.10
CA LEU A 47 -5.99 -14.66 -3.53
C LEU A 47 -7.20 -14.24 -4.38
N SER A 48 -8.42 -14.49 -3.91
CA SER A 48 -9.64 -14.04 -4.59
C SER A 48 -9.72 -12.52 -4.70
N ALA A 49 -9.29 -11.81 -3.66
CA ALA A 49 -9.27 -10.35 -3.63
C ALA A 49 -8.18 -9.78 -4.53
N GLU A 50 -7.00 -10.42 -4.60
CA GLU A 50 -5.94 -10.06 -5.56
C GLU A 50 -6.43 -10.18 -7.01
N VAL A 51 -7.00 -11.34 -7.38
CA VAL A 51 -7.58 -11.55 -8.73
C VAL A 51 -8.69 -10.54 -9.03
N ALA A 52 -9.51 -10.19 -8.04
CA ALA A 52 -10.55 -9.16 -8.20
C ALA A 52 -9.95 -7.77 -8.48
N LEU A 53 -8.89 -7.37 -7.78
CA LEU A 53 -8.18 -6.13 -8.07
C LEU A 53 -7.56 -6.15 -9.47
N ASP A 54 -6.86 -7.21 -9.83
CA ASP A 54 -6.12 -7.29 -11.10
C ASP A 54 -7.05 -7.36 -12.32
N SER A 55 -8.24 -7.93 -12.14
CA SER A 55 -9.31 -7.98 -13.15
C SER A 55 -10.24 -6.75 -13.17
N GLY A 56 -9.96 -5.72 -12.36
CA GLY A 56 -10.71 -4.46 -12.39
C GLY A 56 -12.05 -4.46 -11.64
N GLU A 57 -12.23 -5.37 -10.67
CA GLU A 57 -13.40 -5.46 -9.78
C GLU A 57 -13.05 -5.07 -8.33
N PRO A 58 -12.56 -3.84 -8.06
CA PRO A 58 -12.13 -3.45 -6.72
C PRO A 58 -13.27 -3.46 -5.68
N GLN A 59 -14.53 -3.25 -6.10
CA GLN A 59 -15.68 -3.31 -5.19
C GLN A 59 -15.85 -4.69 -4.55
N ARG A 60 -15.40 -5.74 -5.24
CA ARG A 60 -15.55 -7.12 -4.80
C ARG A 60 -14.65 -7.47 -3.62
N VAL A 61 -13.55 -6.73 -3.42
CA VAL A 61 -12.61 -6.92 -2.30
C VAL A 61 -13.31 -6.78 -0.95
N ALA A 62 -14.27 -5.86 -0.82
CA ALA A 62 -15.03 -5.63 0.42
C ALA A 62 -15.88 -6.86 0.84
N THR A 63 -16.15 -7.78 -0.08
CA THR A 63 -16.88 -9.03 0.21
C THR A 63 -15.95 -10.19 0.57
N LEU A 64 -14.65 -10.04 0.31
CA LEU A 64 -13.65 -11.11 0.41
C LEU A 64 -12.72 -10.92 1.61
N VAL A 65 -12.42 -9.67 1.94
CA VAL A 65 -11.51 -9.28 3.03
C VAL A 65 -12.33 -8.69 4.16
N ASP A 66 -12.01 -9.08 5.39
CA ASP A 66 -12.61 -8.49 6.59
C ASP A 66 -12.06 -7.05 6.77
N PRO A 67 -12.91 -6.01 6.76
CA PRO A 67 -12.46 -4.64 6.95
C PRO A 67 -11.82 -4.38 8.32
N GLN A 68 -12.08 -5.25 9.32
CA GLN A 68 -11.47 -5.17 10.65
C GLN A 68 -10.16 -5.95 10.77
N ALA A 69 -9.74 -6.65 9.71
CA ALA A 69 -8.48 -7.38 9.74
C ALA A 69 -7.29 -6.43 9.83
N THR A 70 -6.37 -6.75 10.72
CA THR A 70 -5.19 -5.92 11.03
C THR A 70 -3.88 -6.50 10.48
N THR A 71 -3.97 -7.56 9.67
CA THR A 71 -2.81 -8.16 9.04
C THR A 71 -2.46 -7.44 7.74
N ARG A 72 -1.17 -7.41 7.40
CA ARG A 72 -0.67 -6.61 6.28
C ARG A 72 -1.39 -6.90 4.95
N PRO A 73 -1.54 -8.16 4.49
CA PRO A 73 -2.24 -8.43 3.23
C PRO A 73 -3.67 -7.89 3.18
N ASP A 74 -4.42 -8.07 4.28
CA ASP A 74 -5.81 -7.61 4.35
C ASP A 74 -5.89 -6.07 4.25
N VAL A 75 -5.02 -5.37 5.00
CA VAL A 75 -4.95 -3.91 5.01
C VAL A 75 -4.53 -3.36 3.64
N MET A 76 -3.50 -3.93 3.02
CA MET A 76 -3.00 -3.47 1.72
C MET A 76 -4.04 -3.67 0.60
N LEU A 77 -4.73 -4.81 0.57
CA LEU A 77 -5.77 -5.08 -0.43
C LEU A 77 -6.97 -4.15 -0.26
N THR A 78 -7.40 -3.92 0.98
CA THR A 78 -8.52 -3.02 1.29
C THR A 78 -8.19 -1.58 0.92
N ALA A 79 -6.97 -1.10 1.22
CA ALA A 79 -6.52 0.24 0.84
C ALA A 79 -6.47 0.44 -0.68
N GLN A 80 -5.90 -0.53 -1.42
CA GLN A 80 -5.87 -0.49 -2.89
C GLN A 80 -7.29 -0.47 -3.50
N ALA A 81 -8.19 -1.29 -2.99
CA ALA A 81 -9.59 -1.29 -3.40
C ALA A 81 -10.28 0.05 -3.11
N GLY A 82 -10.04 0.61 -1.91
CA GLY A 82 -10.58 1.89 -1.47
C GLY A 82 -10.16 3.04 -2.39
N LEU A 83 -8.89 3.11 -2.78
CA LEU A 83 -8.38 4.13 -3.71
C LEU A 83 -9.08 4.05 -5.07
N ARG A 84 -9.23 2.83 -5.62
CA ARG A 84 -9.90 2.62 -6.92
C ARG A 84 -11.42 2.85 -6.89
N THR A 85 -12.02 2.88 -5.70
CA THR A 85 -13.47 3.07 -5.51
C THR A 85 -13.82 4.47 -4.98
N GLY A 86 -12.85 5.38 -4.87
CA GLY A 86 -13.09 6.77 -4.47
C GLY A 86 -13.12 7.01 -2.95
N HIS A 87 -12.74 6.03 -2.13
CA HIS A 87 -12.73 6.14 -0.66
C HIS A 87 -11.38 6.65 -0.13
N ALA A 88 -10.75 7.61 -0.83
CA ALA A 88 -9.38 8.04 -0.52
C ALA A 88 -9.22 8.61 0.90
N ARG A 89 -10.25 9.27 1.45
CA ARG A 89 -10.22 9.81 2.82
C ARG A 89 -10.14 8.69 3.87
N ASP A 90 -10.94 7.64 3.72
CA ASP A 90 -10.95 6.49 4.64
C ASP A 90 -9.63 5.72 4.54
N VAL A 91 -9.11 5.55 3.32
CA VAL A 91 -7.78 4.95 3.10
C VAL A 91 -6.69 5.77 3.78
N ALA A 92 -6.71 7.09 3.67
CA ALA A 92 -5.73 7.94 4.35
C ALA A 92 -5.74 7.74 5.87
N GLN A 93 -6.93 7.69 6.50
CA GLN A 93 -7.05 7.46 7.94
C GLN A 93 -6.54 6.07 8.37
N GLN A 94 -6.90 5.03 7.61
CA GLN A 94 -6.44 3.67 7.87
C GLN A 94 -4.92 3.57 7.70
N MET A 95 -4.36 4.14 6.62
CA MET A 95 -2.93 4.07 6.33
C MET A 95 -2.10 4.92 7.30
N GLN A 96 -2.60 6.06 7.77
CA GLN A 96 -1.97 6.83 8.86
C GLN A 96 -1.76 5.96 10.10
N THR A 97 -2.79 5.21 10.50
CA THR A 97 -2.73 4.32 11.66
C THR A 97 -1.78 3.15 11.39
N TRP A 98 -1.79 2.61 10.16
CA TRP A 98 -0.88 1.54 9.75
C TRP A 98 0.59 1.94 9.85
N VAL A 99 0.99 3.04 9.18
CA VAL A 99 2.40 3.47 9.11
C VAL A 99 2.91 4.05 10.43
N ALA A 100 2.02 4.54 11.30
CA ALA A 100 2.39 4.90 12.67
C ALA A 100 2.83 3.68 13.49
N ARG A 101 2.25 2.49 13.21
CA ARG A 101 2.61 1.22 13.86
C ARG A 101 3.78 0.54 13.15
N ASP A 102 3.82 0.57 11.83
CA ASP A 102 4.85 -0.07 10.99
C ASP A 102 5.47 0.95 10.04
N SER A 103 6.42 1.74 10.57
CA SER A 103 7.06 2.83 9.83
C SER A 103 8.01 2.35 8.72
N ARG A 104 8.38 1.07 8.70
CA ARG A 104 9.25 0.46 7.69
C ARG A 104 8.47 -0.10 6.49
N ASP A 105 7.14 -0.04 6.50
CA ASP A 105 6.33 -0.49 5.39
C ASP A 105 6.27 0.57 4.27
N ALA A 106 7.18 0.45 3.30
CA ALA A 106 7.23 1.35 2.15
C ALA A 106 5.93 1.35 1.32
N THR A 107 5.25 0.19 1.17
CA THR A 107 3.98 0.11 0.45
C THR A 107 2.87 0.87 1.19
N GLY A 108 2.84 0.77 2.52
CA GLY A 108 1.89 1.53 3.35
C GLY A 108 2.06 3.05 3.15
N TRP A 109 3.30 3.54 3.14
CA TRP A 109 3.59 4.94 2.85
C TRP A 109 3.20 5.37 1.42
N GLN A 110 3.41 4.50 0.43
CA GLN A 110 2.99 4.76 -0.96
C GLN A 110 1.47 4.90 -1.08
N LEU A 111 0.71 3.97 -0.48
CA LEU A 111 -0.75 4.04 -0.48
C LEU A 111 -1.27 5.27 0.27
N LEU A 112 -0.61 5.68 1.36
CA LEU A 112 -0.93 6.92 2.06
C LEU A 112 -0.67 8.16 1.16
N SER A 113 0.45 8.15 0.43
CA SER A 113 0.77 9.21 -0.53
C SER A 113 -0.29 9.34 -1.62
N GLU A 114 -0.71 8.22 -2.21
CA GLU A 114 -1.77 8.17 -3.21
C GLU A 114 -3.12 8.66 -2.65
N ALA A 115 -3.45 8.26 -1.42
CA ALA A 115 -4.66 8.70 -0.74
C ALA A 115 -4.69 10.22 -0.50
N TYR A 116 -3.56 10.82 -0.14
CA TYR A 116 -3.45 12.28 -0.02
C TYR A 116 -3.51 12.99 -1.38
N ALA A 117 -2.85 12.44 -2.41
CA ALA A 117 -2.90 13.00 -3.76
C ALA A 117 -4.33 13.04 -4.30
N ALA A 118 -5.09 11.96 -4.11
CA ALA A 118 -6.50 11.88 -4.51
C ALA A 118 -7.41 12.89 -3.77
N GLN A 119 -6.97 13.40 -2.61
CA GLN A 119 -7.65 14.44 -1.85
C GLN A 119 -7.15 15.87 -2.16
N GLY A 120 -6.18 16.02 -3.06
CA GLY A 120 -5.53 17.31 -3.34
C GLY A 120 -4.56 17.79 -2.25
N LEU A 121 -4.25 16.94 -1.26
CA LEU A 121 -3.35 17.24 -0.15
C LEU A 121 -1.88 17.05 -0.57
N THR A 122 -1.45 17.87 -1.54
CA THR A 122 -0.17 17.73 -2.25
C THR A 122 1.03 17.66 -1.31
N LEU A 123 1.11 18.55 -0.32
CA LEU A 123 2.25 18.60 0.60
C LEU A 123 2.38 17.30 1.43
N ARG A 124 1.25 16.80 1.95
CA ARG A 124 1.18 15.54 2.70
C ARG A 124 1.49 14.33 1.83
N SER A 125 1.07 14.36 0.57
CA SER A 125 1.40 13.33 -0.41
C SER A 125 2.90 13.25 -0.65
N ILE A 126 3.57 14.37 -0.93
CA ILE A 126 5.03 14.40 -1.14
C ILE A 126 5.77 13.90 0.11
N ARG A 127 5.36 14.33 1.31
CA ARG A 127 5.94 13.82 2.57
C ARG A 127 5.82 12.30 2.66
N ALA A 128 4.62 11.75 2.49
CA ALA A 128 4.40 10.30 2.55
C ALA A 128 5.23 9.56 1.48
N SER A 129 5.34 10.11 0.27
CA SER A 129 6.21 9.54 -0.77
C SER A 129 7.70 9.58 -0.39
N ALA A 130 8.15 10.59 0.34
CA ALA A 130 9.52 10.68 0.82
C ALA A 130 9.79 9.65 1.93
N GLU A 131 8.86 9.49 2.87
CA GLU A 131 8.95 8.44 3.92
C GLU A 131 8.98 7.02 3.32
N ALA A 132 8.28 6.78 2.21
CA ALA A 132 8.40 5.52 1.49
C ALA A 132 9.84 5.24 1.02
N GLN A 133 10.59 6.27 0.61
CA GLN A 133 12.00 6.11 0.22
C GLN A 133 12.91 5.89 1.43
N VAL A 134 12.61 6.55 2.55
CA VAL A 134 13.30 6.28 3.84
C VAL A 134 13.12 4.82 4.24
N ALA A 135 11.90 4.28 4.13
CA ALA A 135 11.62 2.87 4.42
C ALA A 135 12.37 1.90 3.48
N LEU A 136 12.69 2.33 2.26
CA LEU A 136 13.52 1.59 1.29
C LEU A 136 15.03 1.82 1.47
N LEU A 137 15.45 2.61 2.46
CA LEU A 137 16.84 3.03 2.68
C LEU A 137 17.44 3.84 1.52
N ASP A 138 16.60 4.38 0.64
CA ASP A 138 17.01 5.31 -0.40
C ASP A 138 16.96 6.75 0.13
N TYR A 139 17.88 7.06 1.04
CA TYR A 139 17.91 8.36 1.71
C TYR A 139 18.19 9.52 0.75
N ALA A 140 18.91 9.27 -0.34
CA ALA A 140 19.13 10.30 -1.37
C ALA A 140 17.81 10.67 -2.06
N ALA A 141 17.06 9.67 -2.52
CA ALA A 141 15.76 9.90 -3.16
C ALA A 141 14.70 10.44 -2.19
N ALA A 142 14.83 10.15 -0.89
CA ALA A 142 14.00 10.74 0.16
C ALA A 142 14.29 12.24 0.34
N VAL A 143 15.56 12.63 0.48
CA VAL A 143 15.98 14.04 0.64
C VAL A 143 15.52 14.89 -0.54
N ASP A 144 15.66 14.40 -1.77
CA ASP A 144 15.22 15.11 -2.97
C ASP A 144 13.72 15.42 -2.94
N ARG A 145 12.90 14.45 -2.52
CA ARG A 145 11.44 14.64 -2.38
C ARG A 145 11.09 15.62 -1.27
N PHE A 146 11.76 15.55 -0.12
CA PHE A 146 11.51 16.51 0.94
C PHE A 146 11.92 17.94 0.54
N LYS A 147 13.03 18.11 -0.19
CA LYS A 147 13.43 19.42 -0.74
C LYS A 147 12.42 19.96 -1.74
N ALA A 148 11.86 19.10 -2.59
CA ALA A 148 10.75 19.48 -3.47
C ALA A 148 9.52 19.96 -2.68
N ALA A 149 9.22 19.32 -1.54
CA ALA A 149 8.15 19.76 -0.64
C ALA A 149 8.45 21.13 -0.01
N GLN A 150 9.68 21.38 0.43
CA GLN A 150 10.11 22.69 0.94
C GLN A 150 10.00 23.78 -0.15
N ASP A 151 10.39 23.49 -1.38
CA ASP A 151 10.26 24.44 -2.50
C ASP A 151 8.81 24.78 -2.80
N LEU A 152 7.89 23.81 -2.67
CA LEU A 152 6.46 24.06 -2.78
C LEU A 152 5.96 25.03 -1.70
N VAL A 153 6.40 24.83 -0.45
CA VAL A 153 6.08 25.73 0.68
C VAL A 153 6.59 27.15 0.42
N ARG A 154 7.82 27.29 -0.10
CA ARG A 154 8.43 28.60 -0.42
C ARG A 154 7.70 29.36 -1.53
N LYS A 155 7.14 28.64 -2.51
CA LYS A 155 6.43 29.24 -3.66
C LYS A 155 5.08 29.89 -3.28
N GLY A 156 4.57 29.66 -2.07
CA GLY A 156 3.41 30.33 -1.51
C GLY A 156 2.07 29.64 -1.80
N GLY A 157 1.06 29.94 -0.96
CA GLY A 157 -0.28 29.36 -0.97
C GLY A 157 -0.88 29.32 0.44
N ASP A 158 -2.04 28.66 0.61
CA ASP A 158 -2.54 28.24 1.94
C ASP A 158 -1.67 27.08 2.44
N VAL A 159 -0.58 27.42 3.13
CA VAL A 159 0.42 26.46 3.59
C VAL A 159 0.02 25.90 4.94
N ASP A 160 -0.14 24.59 5.01
CA ASP A 160 -0.23 23.86 6.28
C ASP A 160 1.12 23.98 7.01
N HIS A 161 1.22 24.96 7.92
CA HIS A 161 2.44 25.27 8.68
C HIS A 161 2.89 24.10 9.56
N ILE A 162 1.95 23.28 10.03
CA ILE A 162 2.27 22.07 10.80
C ILE A 162 3.03 21.11 9.87
N GLU A 163 2.49 20.85 8.68
CA GLU A 163 3.12 19.96 7.71
C GLU A 163 4.49 20.48 7.24
N ALA A 164 4.62 21.80 7.02
CA ALA A 164 5.90 22.42 6.69
C ALA A 164 6.96 22.20 7.78
N SER A 165 6.60 22.39 9.06
CA SER A 165 7.51 22.17 10.18
C SER A 165 7.96 20.70 10.33
N ILE A 166 7.06 19.75 10.00
CA ILE A 166 7.37 18.32 9.99
C ILE A 166 8.39 18.02 8.88
N ILE A 167 8.16 18.54 7.68
CA ILE A 167 9.06 18.36 6.54
C ILE A 167 10.46 18.91 6.87
N ASP A 168 10.55 20.12 7.42
CA ASP A 168 11.84 20.73 7.78
C ASP A 168 12.63 19.89 8.79
N THR A 169 11.94 19.28 9.74
CA THR A 169 12.56 18.38 10.71
C THR A 169 13.04 17.10 10.03
N ARG A 170 12.19 16.47 9.22
CA ARG A 170 12.52 15.22 8.53
C ARG A 170 13.64 15.35 7.51
N VAL A 171 13.76 16.48 6.81
CA VAL A 171 14.92 16.75 5.93
C VAL A 171 16.24 16.57 6.71
N ARG A 172 16.35 17.22 7.87
CA ARG A 172 17.58 17.20 8.68
C ARG A 172 17.91 15.79 9.17
N GLU A 173 16.89 15.06 9.60
CA GLU A 173 17.03 13.68 10.07
C GLU A 173 17.50 12.74 8.94
N VAL A 174 16.90 12.85 7.75
CA VAL A 174 17.26 11.97 6.63
C VAL A 174 18.60 12.37 5.99
N GLU A 175 18.96 13.66 5.99
CA GLU A 175 20.31 14.09 5.60
C GLU A 175 21.39 13.53 6.54
N LEU A 176 21.10 13.40 7.84
CA LEU A 176 22.01 12.74 8.78
C LEU A 176 22.17 11.24 8.43
N LEU A 177 21.07 10.52 8.24
CA LEU A 177 21.09 9.10 7.83
C LEU A 177 21.89 8.88 6.53
N LEU A 178 21.73 9.79 5.55
CA LEU A 178 22.48 9.73 4.29
C LEU A 178 23.99 9.88 4.51
N ARG A 179 24.41 10.77 5.42
CA ARG A 179 25.83 10.95 5.76
C ARG A 179 26.37 9.73 6.47
N GLU A 180 25.64 9.17 7.43
CA GLU A 180 26.01 7.95 8.15
C GLU A 180 26.21 6.77 7.17
N GLN A 181 25.26 6.56 6.24
CA GLN A 181 25.38 5.53 5.21
C GLN A 181 26.61 5.73 4.29
N ALA A 182 27.03 6.97 4.06
CA ALA A 182 28.23 7.25 3.27
C ALA A 182 29.53 6.96 4.04
N LEU A 183 29.51 7.03 5.37
CA LEU A 183 30.65 6.73 6.24
C LEU A 183 30.82 5.23 6.51
N GLU A 184 29.75 4.43 6.38
CA GLU A 184 29.75 2.97 6.55
C GLU A 184 30.19 2.19 5.29
N ARG A 185 30.41 2.88 4.16
CA ARG A 185 30.88 2.29 2.89
C ARG A 185 32.40 2.35 2.76
#